data_AF-A0AAE1GFT3-F1
#
_entry.id   AF-A0AAE1GFT3-F1
#
_cell.length_a   1.000
_cell.length_b   1.000
_cell.length_c   1.000
_cell.angle_alpha   90.00
_cell.angle_beta   90.00
_cell.angle_gamma   90.00
#
_symmetry.space_group_name_H-M   'P 1'
#
loop_
_entity.id
_entity.type
_entity.pdbx_description
1 polymer ?
#
loop_
_entity_poly.entity_id
_entity_poly.type
_entity_poly.pdbx_seq_one_letter_code
_entity_poly.pdbx_strand_id
1 'polypeptide(L)'
;MDVSVLKTLLASQEQAFRGALEVYIGQTNDKIKALQSTIKEVTQSLEFTQQEVDQLKQQVVKLEAEKTENKEVANGMKEDLQASKKLVMELEERCNYLEDHSRRNNLQIVGLEERPEGETWEQTAVLVSKLREDKLELPNLQMERAHRVGQRSD
;
A
#
# COMPACT_ATOMS: atom_id res chain seq x y z
N MET A 1 -24.10 -99.95 -0.24
CA MET A 1 -23.06 -99.02 -0.75
C MET A 1 -21.72 -99.67 -0.55
N ASP A 2 -20.91 -99.76 -1.60
CA ASP A 2 -19.57 -100.35 -1.52
C ASP A 2 -18.61 -99.37 -0.79
N VAL A 3 -17.78 -99.89 0.12
CA VAL A 3 -16.83 -99.12 0.93
C VAL A 3 -15.80 -98.41 0.05
N SER A 4 -15.52 -98.98 -1.14
CA SER A 4 -14.67 -98.38 -2.16
C SER A 4 -15.19 -97.00 -2.60
N VAL A 5 -16.48 -96.92 -2.93
CA VAL A 5 -17.17 -95.72 -3.42
C VAL A 5 -17.15 -94.60 -2.37
N LEU A 6 -17.39 -94.94 -1.09
CA LEU A 6 -17.32 -93.99 0.01
C LEU A 6 -15.93 -93.38 0.17
N LYS A 7 -14.86 -94.19 0.06
CA LYS A 7 -13.47 -93.69 0.10
C LYS A 7 -13.15 -92.78 -1.08
N THR A 8 -13.63 -93.11 -2.28
CA THR A 8 -13.41 -92.27 -3.47
C THR A 8 -14.12 -90.92 -3.34
N LEU A 9 -15.35 -90.93 -2.82
CA LEU A 9 -16.14 -89.71 -2.59
C LEU A 9 -15.47 -88.80 -1.54
N LEU A 10 -14.97 -89.39 -0.45
CA LEU A 10 -14.27 -88.65 0.61
C LEU A 10 -12.96 -88.01 0.08
N ALA A 11 -12.17 -88.76 -0.69
CA ALA A 11 -10.94 -88.26 -1.31
C ALA A 11 -11.23 -87.13 -2.32
N SER A 12 -12.29 -87.27 -3.12
CA SER A 12 -12.75 -86.21 -4.03
C SER A 12 -13.18 -84.95 -3.27
N GLN A 13 -13.86 -85.11 -2.13
CA GLN A 13 -14.31 -83.98 -1.32
C GLN A 13 -13.13 -83.28 -0.63
N GLU A 14 -12.17 -84.03 -0.10
CA GLU A 14 -10.93 -83.50 0.48
C GLU A 14 -10.16 -82.68 -0.56
N GLN A 15 -10.00 -83.22 -1.77
CA GLN A 15 -9.29 -82.54 -2.85
C GLN A 15 -10.01 -81.27 -3.32
N ALA A 16 -11.35 -81.27 -3.37
CA ALA A 16 -12.14 -80.08 -3.67
C ALA A 16 -11.99 -78.99 -2.60
N PHE A 17 -12.03 -79.35 -1.31
CA PHE A 17 -11.80 -78.40 -0.22
C PHE A 17 -10.38 -77.82 -0.23
N ARG A 18 -9.37 -78.66 -0.49
CA ARG A 18 -7.97 -78.21 -0.60
C ARG A 18 -7.79 -77.20 -1.72
N GLY A 19 -8.37 -77.48 -2.90
CA GLY A 19 -8.35 -76.57 -4.04
C GLY A 19 -9.07 -75.24 -3.75
N ALA A 20 -10.24 -75.30 -3.09
CA ALA A 20 -10.96 -74.09 -2.69
C ALA A 20 -10.14 -73.23 -1.71
N LEU A 21 -9.49 -73.85 -0.72
CA LEU A 21 -8.62 -73.15 0.23
C LEU A 21 -7.41 -72.53 -0.45
N GLU A 22 -6.76 -73.24 -1.39
CA GLU A 22 -5.64 -72.69 -2.18
C GLU A 22 -6.07 -71.45 -2.98
N VAL A 23 -7.25 -71.49 -3.62
CA VAL A 23 -7.79 -70.33 -4.35
C VAL A 23 -8.05 -69.15 -3.40
N TYR A 24 -8.69 -69.39 -2.25
CA TYR A 24 -8.95 -68.33 -1.27
C TYR A 24 -7.66 -67.73 -0.70
N ILE A 25 -6.66 -68.57 -0.39
CA ILE A 25 -5.35 -68.11 0.08
C ILE A 25 -4.66 -67.26 -1.00
N GLY A 26 -4.71 -67.71 -2.27
CA GLY A 26 -4.19 -66.95 -3.40
C GLY A 26 -4.84 -65.56 -3.52
N GLN A 27 -6.17 -65.52 -3.57
CA GLN A 27 -6.93 -64.26 -3.65
C GLN A 27 -6.66 -63.34 -2.46
N THR A 28 -6.52 -63.90 -1.25
CA THR A 28 -6.23 -63.12 -0.04
C THR A 28 -4.83 -62.54 -0.11
N ASN A 29 -3.84 -63.31 -0.54
CA ASN A 29 -2.48 -62.84 -0.74
C ASN A 29 -2.40 -61.72 -1.79
N ASP A 30 -3.14 -61.83 -2.89
CA ASP A 30 -3.18 -60.79 -3.92
C ASP A 30 -3.80 -59.50 -3.40
N LYS A 31 -4.88 -59.59 -2.62
CA LYS A 31 -5.48 -58.43 -1.93
C LYS A 31 -4.51 -57.81 -0.92
N ILE A 32 -3.77 -58.62 -0.17
CA ILE A 32 -2.75 -58.14 0.78
C ILE A 32 -1.66 -57.37 0.04
N LYS A 33 -1.16 -57.89 -1.08
CA LYS A 33 -0.15 -57.21 -1.90
C LYS A 33 -0.68 -55.89 -2.48
N ALA A 34 -1.91 -55.87 -2.97
CA ALA A 34 -2.54 -54.66 -3.48
C ALA A 34 -2.66 -53.58 -2.39
N LEU A 35 -3.13 -53.97 -1.19
CA LEU A 35 -3.20 -53.08 -0.04
C LEU A 35 -1.82 -52.55 0.38
N GLN A 36 -0.79 -53.41 0.38
CA GLN A 36 0.58 -52.99 0.68
C GLN A 36 1.09 -51.94 -0.33
N SER A 37 0.78 -52.09 -1.62
CA SER A 37 1.11 -51.09 -2.63
C SER A 37 0.41 -49.76 -2.37
N THR A 38 -0.91 -49.80 -2.15
CA THR A 38 -1.69 -48.58 -1.88
C THR A 38 -1.23 -47.88 -0.60
N ILE A 39 -0.93 -48.62 0.46
CA ILE A 39 -0.39 -48.05 1.70
C ILE A 39 0.92 -47.31 1.42
N LYS A 40 1.84 -47.91 0.64
CA LYS A 40 3.11 -47.29 0.29
C LYS A 40 2.91 -45.99 -0.49
N GLU A 41 2.02 -45.99 -1.48
CA GLU A 41 1.71 -44.79 -2.28
C GLU A 41 1.11 -43.67 -1.43
N VAL A 42 0.17 -44.00 -0.54
CA VAL A 42 -0.45 -43.04 0.38
C VAL A 42 0.58 -42.47 1.36
N THR A 43 1.48 -43.30 1.89
CA THR A 43 2.57 -42.83 2.76
C THR A 43 3.47 -41.84 2.04
N GLN A 44 3.85 -42.11 0.80
CA GLN A 44 4.68 -41.20 0.00
C GLN A 44 3.96 -39.88 -0.28
N SER A 45 2.67 -39.93 -0.63
CA SER A 45 1.87 -38.72 -0.83
C SER A 45 1.77 -37.90 0.45
N LEU A 46 1.60 -38.55 1.61
CA LEU A 46 1.51 -37.88 2.90
C LEU A 46 2.83 -37.18 3.27
N GLU A 47 3.98 -37.84 3.04
CA GLU A 47 5.30 -37.26 3.26
C GLU A 47 5.52 -36.01 2.40
N PHE A 48 5.12 -36.05 1.13
CA PHE A 48 5.19 -34.91 0.23
C PHE A 48 4.34 -33.73 0.74
N THR A 49 3.08 -33.98 1.08
CA THR A 49 2.19 -32.93 1.60
C THR A 49 2.69 -32.37 2.94
N GLN A 50 3.30 -33.18 3.79
CA GLN A 50 3.88 -32.72 5.06
C GLN A 50 5.03 -31.72 4.82
N GLN A 51 5.87 -31.96 3.82
CA GLN A 51 6.94 -31.04 3.44
C GLN A 51 6.38 -29.70 2.93
N GLU A 52 5.34 -29.73 2.09
CA GLU A 52 4.68 -28.50 1.61
C GLU A 52 4.08 -27.70 2.76
N VAL A 53 3.41 -28.37 3.70
CA VAL A 53 2.84 -27.74 4.90
C VAL A 53 3.92 -27.05 5.73
N ASP A 54 5.09 -27.68 5.90
CA ASP A 54 6.16 -27.09 6.69
C ASP A 54 6.83 -25.91 5.98
N GLN A 55 6.95 -25.95 4.64
CA GLN A 55 7.37 -24.79 3.85
C GLN A 55 6.39 -23.62 3.98
N LEU A 56 5.09 -23.89 3.89
CA LEU A 56 4.06 -22.86 4.03
C LEU A 56 4.08 -22.22 5.43
N LYS A 57 4.27 -23.01 6.49
CA LYS A 57 4.44 -22.46 7.85
C LYS A 57 5.62 -21.50 7.94
N GLN A 58 6.76 -21.85 7.34
CA GLN A 58 7.93 -20.97 7.34
C GLN A 58 7.66 -19.66 6.57
N GLN A 59 6.94 -19.73 5.44
CA GLN A 59 6.55 -18.54 4.69
C GLN A 59 5.61 -17.64 5.49
N VAL A 60 4.63 -18.21 6.20
CA VAL A 60 3.72 -17.45 7.06
C VAL A 60 4.48 -16.71 8.16
N VAL A 61 5.45 -17.36 8.80
CA VAL A 61 6.28 -16.71 9.84
C VAL A 61 7.07 -15.53 9.25
N LYS A 62 7.67 -15.68 8.07
CA LYS A 62 8.38 -14.59 7.39
C LYS A 62 7.45 -13.43 7.05
N LEU A 63 6.29 -13.71 6.48
CA LEU A 63 5.32 -12.69 6.11
C LEU A 63 4.78 -11.91 7.31
N GLU A 64 4.54 -12.56 8.45
CA GLU A 64 4.13 -11.85 9.67
C GLU A 64 5.24 -10.96 10.24
N ALA A 65 6.52 -11.38 10.12
CA ALA A 65 7.65 -10.52 10.50
C ALA A 65 7.74 -9.28 9.59
N GLU A 66 7.73 -9.46 8.26
CA GLU A 66 7.75 -8.36 7.29
C GLU A 66 6.55 -7.42 7.45
N LYS A 67 5.37 -7.96 7.73
CA LYS A 67 4.17 -7.16 8.01
C LYS A 67 4.30 -6.30 9.25
N THR A 68 4.98 -6.80 10.28
CA THR A 68 5.23 -6.04 11.52
C THR A 68 6.21 -4.90 11.25
N GLU A 69 7.32 -5.18 10.56
CA GLU A 69 8.31 -4.18 10.15
C GLU A 69 7.69 -3.08 9.26
N ASN A 70 6.93 -3.48 8.24
CA ASN A 70 6.24 -2.54 7.35
C ASN A 70 5.25 -1.64 8.11
N LYS A 71 4.60 -2.16 9.15
CA LYS A 71 3.68 -1.37 9.98
C LYS A 71 4.43 -0.33 10.81
N GLU A 72 5.60 -0.67 11.34
CA GLU A 72 6.45 0.28 12.07
C GLU A 72 6.95 1.40 11.16
N VAL A 73 7.45 1.05 9.96
CA VAL A 73 7.89 2.03 8.95
C VAL A 73 6.74 2.95 8.55
N ALA A 74 5.54 2.41 8.29
CA ALA A 74 4.39 3.21 7.91
C ALA A 74 3.94 4.18 9.03
N ASN A 75 4.06 3.78 10.29
CA ASN A 75 3.79 4.65 11.42
C ASN A 75 4.82 5.79 11.51
N GLY A 76 6.11 5.49 11.37
CA GLY A 76 7.17 6.51 11.35
C GLY A 76 6.96 7.54 10.23
N MET A 77 6.67 7.08 9.01
CA MET A 77 6.36 7.97 7.88
C MET A 77 5.14 8.87 8.15
N LYS A 78 4.14 8.36 8.86
CA LYS A 78 2.94 9.15 9.21
C LYS A 78 3.28 10.26 10.21
N GLU A 79 4.15 10.00 11.18
CA GLU A 79 4.62 10.99 12.15
C GLU A 79 5.45 12.07 11.46
N ASP A 80 6.39 11.68 10.59
CA ASP A 80 7.20 12.62 9.80
C ASP A 80 6.34 13.52 8.91
N LEU A 81 5.32 12.95 8.27
CA LEU A 81 4.38 13.71 7.44
C LEU A 81 3.59 14.73 8.27
N GLN A 82 3.18 14.38 9.49
CA GLN A 82 2.49 15.30 10.38
C GLN A 82 3.42 16.43 10.84
N ALA A 83 4.66 16.12 11.20
CA ALA A 83 5.66 17.11 11.58
C ALA A 83 5.96 18.08 10.41
N SER A 84 6.14 17.54 9.20
CA SER A 84 6.38 18.33 8.01
C SER A 84 5.21 19.27 7.68
N LYS A 85 3.96 18.77 7.75
CA LYS A 85 2.77 19.62 7.57
C LYS A 85 2.70 20.77 8.56
N LYS A 86 2.99 20.49 9.85
CA LYS A 86 3.02 21.53 10.88
C LYS A 86 4.06 22.60 10.56
N LEU A 87 5.27 22.18 10.18
CA LEU A 87 6.34 23.11 9.79
C LEU A 87 5.96 23.97 8.59
N VAL A 88 5.32 23.38 7.57
CA VAL A 88 4.83 24.14 6.41
C VAL A 88 3.83 25.21 6.84
N MET A 89 2.85 24.87 7.68
CA MET A 89 1.88 25.84 8.18
C MET A 89 2.54 26.97 8.97
N GLU A 90 3.50 26.65 9.85
CA GLU A 90 4.25 27.65 10.60
C GLU A 90 5.08 28.58 9.70
N LEU A 91 5.67 28.02 8.64
CA LEU A 91 6.42 28.80 7.66
C LEU A 91 5.51 29.69 6.81
N GLU A 92 4.33 29.20 6.42
CA GLU A 92 3.33 29.98 5.70
C GLU A 92 2.84 31.17 6.53
N GLU A 93 2.50 30.95 7.80
CA GLU A 93 2.14 32.03 8.72
C GLU A 93 3.26 33.06 8.87
N ARG A 94 4.51 32.59 8.99
CA ARG A 94 5.66 33.49 9.09
C ARG A 94 5.90 34.28 7.80
N CYS A 95 5.72 33.66 6.63
CA CYS A 95 5.82 34.32 5.34
C CYS A 95 4.77 35.42 5.20
N ASN A 96 3.51 35.12 5.54
CA ASN A 96 2.42 36.10 5.52
C ASN A 96 2.72 37.28 6.45
N TYR A 97 3.16 36.99 7.68
CA TYR A 97 3.55 38.03 8.64
C TYR A 97 4.67 38.94 8.10
N LEU A 98 5.69 38.36 7.48
CA LEU A 98 6.81 39.12 6.91
C LEU A 98 6.37 39.95 5.69
N GLU A 99 5.49 39.42 4.85
CA GLU A 99 4.93 40.14 3.71
C GLU A 99 4.09 41.34 4.16
N ASP A 100 3.19 41.12 5.12
CA ASP A 100 2.36 42.18 5.72
C ASP A 100 3.24 43.24 6.39
N HIS A 101 4.24 42.82 7.16
CA HIS A 101 5.16 43.74 7.80
C HIS A 101 5.94 44.57 6.78
N SER A 102 6.42 43.95 5.71
CA SER A 102 7.15 44.62 4.63
C SER A 102 6.27 45.58 3.83
N ARG A 103 4.96 45.34 3.74
CA ARG A 103 4.02 46.16 2.97
C ARG A 103 3.21 47.13 3.82
N ARG A 104 3.34 47.10 5.15
CA ARG A 104 2.53 47.89 6.09
C ARG A 104 2.51 49.39 5.79
N ASN A 105 3.61 49.94 5.29
CA ASN A 105 3.73 51.36 4.98
C ASN A 105 3.47 51.69 3.50
N ASN A 106 3.04 50.70 2.72
CA ASN A 106 2.74 50.86 1.30
C ASN A 106 1.23 51.04 1.12
N LEU A 107 0.84 52.03 0.32
CA LEU A 107 -0.55 52.25 -0.07
C LEU A 107 -0.72 51.94 -1.56
N GLN A 108 -1.81 51.27 -1.90
CA GLN A 108 -2.22 51.04 -3.28
C GLN A 108 -3.34 52.02 -3.64
N ILE A 109 -3.10 52.86 -4.64
CA ILE A 109 -4.08 53.82 -5.15
C ILE A 109 -4.62 53.29 -6.47
N VAL A 110 -5.93 53.05 -6.53
CA VAL A 110 -6.63 52.52 -7.71
C VAL A 110 -7.46 53.63 -8.35
N GLY A 111 -7.58 53.61 -9.68
CA GLY A 111 -8.37 54.60 -10.42
C GLY A 111 -7.64 55.92 -10.70
N LEU A 112 -6.32 55.95 -10.51
CA LEU A 112 -5.50 57.09 -10.87
C LEU A 112 -5.13 57.00 -12.36
N GLU A 113 -5.64 57.95 -13.16
CA GLU A 113 -5.43 57.99 -14.61
C GLU A 113 -3.95 57.87 -14.98
N GLU A 114 -3.67 57.10 -16.02
CA GLU A 114 -2.33 56.90 -16.57
C GLU A 114 -2.12 57.78 -17.79
N ARG A 115 -0.87 58.23 -18.01
CA ARG A 115 -0.55 58.95 -19.24
C ARG A 115 -0.48 57.97 -20.42
N PRO A 116 -0.92 58.39 -21.62
CA PRO A 116 -0.93 57.53 -22.81
C PRO A 116 0.45 56.95 -23.20
N GLU A 117 1.54 57.66 -22.89
CA GLU A 117 2.91 57.28 -23.25
C GLU A 117 3.64 56.51 -22.13
N GLY A 118 2.93 56.17 -21.04
CA GLY A 118 3.52 55.68 -19.80
C GLY A 118 4.07 56.82 -18.92
N GLU A 119 4.42 56.50 -17.68
CA GLU A 119 4.93 57.46 -16.70
C GLU A 119 6.22 56.97 -16.06
N THR A 120 7.17 57.88 -15.83
CA THR A 120 8.34 57.57 -14.98
C THR A 120 7.95 57.57 -13.50
N TRP A 121 8.82 57.06 -12.64
CA TRP A 121 8.58 57.04 -11.19
C TRP A 121 8.47 58.45 -10.62
N GLU A 122 9.25 59.41 -11.13
CA GLU A 122 9.21 60.81 -10.72
C GLU A 122 7.89 61.46 -11.12
N GLN A 123 7.41 61.19 -12.35
CA GLN A 123 6.12 61.70 -12.82
C GLN A 123 4.96 61.12 -12.00
N THR A 124 5.03 59.83 -11.65
CA THR A 124 4.05 59.17 -10.78
C THR A 124 4.07 59.79 -9.38
N ALA A 125 5.25 60.06 -8.81
CA ALA A 125 5.39 60.69 -7.50
C ALA A 125 4.75 62.08 -7.47
N VAL A 126 4.97 62.92 -8.49
CA VAL A 126 4.33 64.24 -8.59
C VAL A 126 2.81 64.14 -8.64
N LEU A 127 2.27 63.18 -9.40
CA LEU A 127 0.83 62.95 -9.50
C LEU A 127 0.23 62.57 -8.14
N VAL A 128 0.87 61.65 -7.42
CA VAL A 128 0.45 61.23 -6.07
C VAL A 128 0.59 62.38 -5.06
N SER A 129 1.63 63.21 -5.15
CA SER A 129 1.77 64.40 -4.29
C SER A 129 0.65 65.43 -4.52
N LYS A 130 0.24 65.66 -5.77
CA LYS A 130 -0.93 66.51 -6.07
C LYS A 130 -2.22 65.92 -5.51
N LEU A 131 -2.46 64.63 -5.73
CA LEU A 131 -3.63 63.93 -5.17
C LEU A 131 -3.68 64.07 -3.64
N ARG A 132 -2.53 63.88 -2.98
CA ARG A 132 -2.38 64.02 -1.53
C ARG A 132 -2.76 65.42 -1.04
N GLU A 133 -2.32 66.47 -1.72
CA GLU A 133 -2.59 67.86 -1.33
C GLU A 133 -4.03 68.26 -1.65
N ASP A 134 -4.47 68.01 -2.88
CA ASP A 134 -5.73 68.54 -3.42
C ASP A 134 -6.97 67.76 -2.94
N LYS A 135 -6.83 66.46 -2.70
CA LYS A 135 -7.97 65.57 -2.39
C LYS A 135 -7.93 64.99 -0.99
N LEU A 136 -6.74 64.69 -0.48
CA LEU A 136 -6.60 64.05 0.84
C LEU A 136 -6.26 65.04 1.95
N GLU A 137 -5.86 66.28 1.61
CA GLU A 137 -5.52 67.35 2.57
C GLU A 137 -4.42 66.94 3.58
N LEU A 138 -3.42 66.17 3.12
CA LEU A 138 -2.31 65.67 3.93
C LEU A 138 -0.95 66.30 3.54
N PRO A 139 -0.70 67.59 3.84
CA PRO A 139 0.41 68.36 3.26
C PRO A 139 1.81 67.92 3.73
N ASN A 140 1.94 67.18 4.84
CA ASN A 140 3.24 66.82 5.45
C ASN A 140 3.55 65.31 5.43
N LEU A 141 2.80 64.52 4.65
CA LEU A 141 3.07 63.08 4.55
C LEU A 141 4.35 62.84 3.74
N GLN A 142 5.37 62.26 4.37
CA GLN A 142 6.60 61.88 3.68
C GLN A 142 6.40 60.60 2.89
N MET A 143 6.78 60.63 1.61
CA MET A 143 6.69 59.50 0.70
C MET A 143 8.10 59.12 0.27
N GLU A 144 8.48 57.87 0.53
CA GLU A 144 9.79 57.36 0.13
C GLU A 144 9.86 57.07 -1.37
N ARG A 145 8.81 56.48 -1.93
CA ARG A 145 8.72 56.13 -3.35
C ARG A 145 7.26 55.99 -3.79
N ALA A 146 6.97 56.37 -5.03
CA ALA A 146 5.73 56.03 -5.71
C ALA A 146 6.04 55.50 -7.12
N HIS A 147 5.37 54.42 -7.50
CA HIS A 147 5.49 53.82 -8.82
C HIS A 147 4.22 53.06 -9.18
N ARG A 148 4.00 52.82 -10.48
CA ARG A 148 2.95 51.93 -10.97
C ARG A 148 3.35 50.46 -10.69
N VAL A 149 2.38 49.59 -10.44
CA VAL A 149 2.61 48.17 -10.09
C VAL A 149 2.69 47.24 -11.31
N GLY A 150 2.63 47.80 -12.52
CA GLY A 150 2.55 47.06 -13.78
C GLY A 150 1.12 46.73 -14.21
N GLN A 151 0.93 46.36 -15.48
CA GLN A 151 -0.37 45.86 -15.96
C GLN A 151 -0.65 44.50 -15.35
N ARG A 152 -1.91 44.26 -14.96
CA ARG A 152 -2.35 42.91 -14.60
C ARG A 152 -2.33 42.05 -15.86
N SER A 153 -1.58 40.96 -15.79
CA SER A 153 -1.70 39.85 -16.73
C SER A 153 -2.98 39.10 -16.35
N ASP A 154 -4.13 39.53 -16.87
CA ASP A 154 -5.37 38.76 -16.78
C ASP A 154 -5.34 37.56 -17.74
#